data_AF-A0A951P322-F1
#
_entry.id   AF-A0A951P322-F1
#
_cell.length_a   1.000
_cell.length_b   1.000
_cell.length_c   1.000
_cell.angle_alpha   90.00
_cell.angle_beta   90.00
_cell.angle_gamma   90.00
#
_symmetry.space_group_name_H-M   'P 1'
#
loop_
_entity.id
_entity.type
_entity.pdbx_description
1 polymer ?
#
loop_
_entity_poly.entity_id
_entity_poly.type
_entity_poly.pdbx_seq_one_letter_code
_entity_poly.pdbx_strand_id
1 'polypeptide(L)' 'MTAAEKLYQLIQTLPENQINEVLHFAECLYQKQLSPPQTLPPGTLTGLRGIAKRTGSAPSDLELQAEYTDYLTQKYQ' A
#
# COMPACT_ATOMS: atom_id res chain seq x y z
N MET A 1 -21.06 -5.08 22.10
CA MET A 1 -20.88 -5.39 20.67
C MET A 1 -19.62 -4.72 20.16
N THR A 2 -18.49 -5.34 20.48
CA THR A 2 -17.17 -4.97 19.95
C THR A 2 -17.01 -5.45 18.50
N ALA A 3 -16.03 -4.93 17.77
CA ALA A 3 -15.76 -5.37 16.41
C ALA A 3 -15.39 -6.88 16.33
N ALA A 4 -14.69 -7.38 17.35
CA ALA A 4 -14.35 -8.80 17.47
C ALA A 4 -15.59 -9.69 17.66
N GLU A 5 -16.54 -9.27 18.52
CA GLU A 5 -17.81 -9.99 18.72
C GLU A 5 -18.63 -10.09 17.43
N LYS A 6 -18.69 -9.01 16.64
CA LYS A 6 -19.39 -9.00 15.35
C LYS A 6 -18.74 -9.93 14.33
N LEU A 7 -17.41 -9.96 14.26
CA LEU A 7 -16.68 -10.88 13.39
C LEU A 7 -16.93 -12.34 13.78
N TYR A 8 -16.93 -12.63 15.09
CA TYR A 8 -17.15 -13.98 15.58
C TYR A 8 -18.56 -14.49 15.22
N GLN A 9 -19.58 -13.63 15.33
CA GLN A 9 -20.94 -13.96 14.88
C GLN A 9 -21.02 -14.14 13.36
N LEU A 10 -20.32 -13.29 12.59
CA LEU A 10 -20.33 -13.36 11.14
C LEU A 10 -19.74 -14.69 10.64
N ILE A 11 -18.57 -15.08 11.14
CA ILE A 11 -17.85 -16.29 10.75
C ILE A 11 -18.69 -17.56 11.01
N GLN A 12 -19.49 -17.58 12.08
CA GLN A 12 -20.39 -18.71 12.38
C GLN A 12 -21.53 -18.88 11.37
N THR A 13 -21.88 -17.83 10.62
CA THR A 13 -23.00 -17.83 9.66
C THR A 13 -22.54 -17.92 8.21
N LEU A 14 -21.23 -17.88 7.96
CA LEU A 14 -20.65 -17.92 6.62
C LEU A 14 -20.59 -19.37 6.09
N PRO A 15 -20.90 -19.59 4.80
CA PRO A 15 -20.69 -20.88 4.16
C PRO A 15 -19.19 -21.20 4.04
N GLU A 16 -18.86 -22.49 4.06
CA GLU A 16 -17.48 -23.00 4.16
C GLU A 16 -16.55 -22.45 3.04
N ASN A 17 -17.08 -22.28 1.83
CA ASN A 17 -16.35 -21.71 0.69
C ASN A 17 -15.81 -20.30 0.97
N GLN A 18 -16.55 -19.50 1.75
CA GLN A 18 -16.18 -18.13 2.08
C GLN A 18 -15.24 -18.05 3.29
N ILE A 19 -15.17 -19.10 4.11
CA ILE A 19 -14.25 -19.16 5.26
C ILE A 19 -12.80 -19.17 4.78
N ASN A 20 -12.51 -19.90 3.70
CA ASN A 20 -11.18 -19.89 3.10
C ASN A 20 -10.76 -18.49 2.59
N GLU A 21 -11.69 -17.74 2.01
CA GLU A 21 -11.42 -16.36 1.57
C GLU A 21 -11.10 -15.45 2.76
N VAL A 22 -11.84 -15.59 3.87
CA VAL A 22 -11.59 -14.83 5.10
C VAL A 22 -10.22 -15.18 5.70
N LEU A 23 -9.84 -16.46 5.71
CA LEU A 23 -8.53 -16.90 6.19
C LEU A 23 -7.40 -16.35 5.32
N HIS A 24 -7.51 -16.45 4.00
CA HIS A 24 -6.53 -15.88 3.07
C HIS A 24 -6.41 -14.36 3.22
N PHE A 25 -7.54 -13.67 3.40
CA PHE A 25 -7.54 -12.23 3.63
C PHE A 25 -6.84 -11.86 4.94
N ALA A 26 -7.13 -12.57 6.04
CA ALA A 26 -6.48 -12.34 7.32
C ALA A 26 -4.96 -12.58 7.25
N GLU A 27 -4.54 -13.64 6.55
CA GLU A 27 -3.13 -13.95 6.32
C GLU A 27 -2.44 -12.86 5.48
N CYS A 28 -3.10 -12.36 4.44
CA CYS A 28 -2.59 -11.24 3.63
C CYS A 28 -2.42 -9.96 4.45
N LEU A 29 -3.39 -9.63 5.31
CA LEU A 29 -3.29 -8.48 6.21
C LEU A 29 -2.11 -8.63 7.19
N TYR A 30 -1.95 -9.81 7.78
CA TYR A 30 -0.84 -10.10 8.68
C TYR A 30 0.52 -9.96 8.00
N GLN A 31 0.67 -10.51 6.79
CA GLN A 31 1.88 -10.36 5.99
C GLN A 31 2.17 -8.91 5.63
N LYS A 32 1.15 -8.12 5.25
CA LYS A 32 1.30 -6.69 4.97
C LYS A 32 1.70 -5.86 6.18
N GLN A 33 1.28 -6.28 7.38
CA GLN A 33 1.59 -5.59 8.62
C GLN A 33 3.01 -5.91 9.13
N LEU A 34 3.49 -7.14 8.85
CA LEU A 34 4.87 -7.57 9.14
C LEU A 34 5.89 -7.08 8.12
N SER A 35 5.45 -6.84 6.89
CA SER A 35 6.30 -6.26 5.87
C SER A 35 6.40 -4.76 6.15
N PRO A 36 7.59 -4.22 6.50
CA PRO A 36 7.76 -2.77 6.51
C PRO A 36 7.34 -2.25 5.13
N PRO A 37 6.68 -1.08 5.03
CA PRO A 37 6.35 -0.49 3.75
C PRO A 37 7.63 -0.47 2.93
N GLN A 38 7.66 -1.25 1.84
CA GLN A 38 8.82 -1.30 0.98
C GLN A 38 9.03 0.11 0.46
N THR A 39 10.04 0.79 0.99
CA THR A 39 10.50 2.07 0.48
C THR A 39 10.95 1.77 -0.95
N LEU A 40 10.08 2.03 -1.91
CA LEU A 40 10.38 1.81 -3.32
C LEU A 40 11.65 2.59 -3.63
N PRO A 41 12.69 1.96 -4.17
CA PRO A 41 13.92 2.66 -4.46
C PRO A 41 13.59 3.79 -5.45
N PRO A 42 14.13 5.00 -5.20
CA PRO A 42 13.86 6.14 -6.06
C PRO A 42 14.28 5.82 -7.50
N GLY A 43 13.41 6.13 -8.46
CA GLY A 43 13.61 5.87 -9.89
C GLY A 43 13.05 4.54 -10.43
N THR A 44 12.32 3.76 -9.63
CA THR A 44 11.46 2.69 -10.16
C THR A 44 10.20 3.29 -10.79
N LEU A 45 9.65 2.69 -11.85
CA LEU A 45 8.41 3.18 -12.49
C LEU A 45 7.27 3.39 -11.47
N THR A 46 7.12 2.49 -10.50
CA THR A 46 6.14 2.62 -9.40
C THR A 46 6.50 3.71 -8.38
N GLY A 47 7.77 4.07 -8.25
CA GLY A 47 8.27 5.18 -7.41
C GLY A 47 8.29 6.54 -8.12
N LEU A 48 8.10 6.59 -9.45
CA LEU A 48 7.93 7.84 -10.17
C LEU A 48 6.55 8.40 -9.86
N ARG A 49 6.53 9.54 -9.18
CA ARG A 49 5.31 10.24 -8.70
C ARG A 49 4.25 10.50 -9.78
N GLY A 50 4.60 10.40 -11.06
CA GLY A 50 3.69 10.58 -12.20
C GLY A 50 2.80 9.36 -12.51
N ILE A 51 3.14 8.15 -12.04
CA ILE A 51 2.38 6.91 -12.38
C ILE A 51 1.59 6.35 -11.18
N ALA A 52 2.02 6.63 -9.96
CA ALA A 52 1.26 6.30 -8.76
C ALA A 52 0.09 7.30 -8.60
N LYS A 53 -1.15 6.81 -8.69
CA LYS A 53 -2.36 7.61 -8.44
C LYS A 53 -2.31 8.18 -7.02
N ARG A 54 -1.92 9.45 -6.87
CA ARG A 54 -1.97 10.15 -5.59
C ARG A 54 -3.42 10.49 -5.26
N THR A 55 -3.74 10.47 -3.96
CA THR A 55 -4.99 11.04 -3.42
C THR A 55 -4.96 12.57 -3.33
N GLY A 56 -3.91 13.23 -3.85
CA GLY A 56 -3.71 14.69 -3.83
C GLY A 56 -3.58 15.30 -5.23
N SER A 57 -3.49 16.63 -5.29
CA SER A 57 -3.32 17.37 -6.55
C SER A 57 -2.04 16.99 -7.28
N ALA A 58 -2.07 17.05 -8.61
CA ALA A 58 -0.87 16.87 -9.42
C ALA A 58 0.20 17.89 -8.99
N PRO A 59 1.47 17.48 -8.83
CA PRO A 59 2.55 18.41 -8.50
C PRO A 59 2.76 19.41 -9.65
N SER A 60 3.19 20.62 -9.30
CA SER A 60 3.56 21.64 -10.28
C SER A 60 4.91 21.31 -10.94
N ASP A 61 5.14 21.89 -12.12
CA ASP A 61 6.39 21.66 -12.88
C ASP A 61 7.64 22.04 -12.09
N LEU A 62 7.56 23.10 -11.28
CA LEU A 62 8.66 23.54 -10.40
C LEU A 62 9.00 22.49 -9.33
N GLU A 63 7.99 21.91 -8.70
CA GLU A 63 8.17 20.85 -7.69
C GLU A 63 8.74 19.58 -8.34
N LEU A 64 8.28 19.26 -9.55
CA LEU A 64 8.77 18.12 -10.34
C LEU A 64 10.25 18.29 -10.72
N GLN A 65 10.66 19.50 -11.12
CA GLN A 65 12.02 19.80 -11.49
C GLN A 65 12.98 19.72 -10.30
N ALA A 66 12.58 20.27 -9.14
CA ALA A 66 13.39 20.20 -7.93
C ALA A 66 13.65 18.75 -7.51
N GLU A 67 12.59 17.94 -7.46
CA GLU A 67 12.68 16.54 -7.05
C GLU A 67 13.49 15.67 -8.05
N TYR A 68 13.38 15.95 -9.35
CA TYR A 68 14.20 15.27 -10.36
C TYR A 68 15.68 15.64 -10.23
N THR A 69 15.98 16.89 -9.89
CA THR A 69 17.35 17.36 -9.66
C THR A 69 17.97 16.68 -8.44
N ASP A 70 17.20 16.56 -7.35
CA ASP A 70 17.62 15.85 -6.13
C ASP A 70 17.88 14.37 -6.43
N TYR A 71 17.01 13.72 -7.21
CA TYR A 71 17.19 12.34 -7.64
C TYR A 71 18.47 12.13 -8.44
N LEU A 72 18.74 12.98 -9.43
CA LEU A 72 19.95 12.89 -10.24
C LEU A 72 21.21 13.09 -9.39
N THR A 73 21.17 14.04 -8.46
CA THR A 73 22.29 14.31 -7.55
C THR A 73 22.59 13.09 -6.68
N GLN A 74 21.56 12.50 -6.06
CA GLN A 74 21.71 11.29 -5.24
C GLN A 74 22.20 10.07 -6.03
N LYS A 75 21.91 9.99 -7.33
CA LYS A 75 22.26 8.83 -8.16
C LYS A 75 23.69 8.87 -8.71
N TYR A 76 24.25 10.05 -8.94
CA TYR A 76 25.51 10.22 -9.65
C TYR A 76 26.62 10.91 -8.84
N GLN A 77 26.35 11.31 -7.59
CA GLN A 77 27.38 11.63 -6.58
C GLN A 77 27.63 10.45 -5.66
#